data_AF-A0AAV6Z375-F1
#
_entry.id   AF-A0AAV6Z375-F1
#
_cell.length_a   1.000
_cell.length_b   1.000
_cell.length_c   1.000
_cell.angle_alpha   90.00
_cell.angle_beta   90.00
_cell.angle_gamma   90.00
#
_symmetry.space_group_name_H-M   'P 1'
#
loop_
_entity.id
_entity.type
_entity.pdbx_description
1 polymer ?
#
loop_
_entity_poly.entity_id
_entity_poly.type
_entity_poly.pdbx_seq_one_letter_code
_entity_poly.pdbx_strand_id
1 'polypeptide(L)'
;MSNWVGNEGLSIIVILAWLGINAFLFWNFYLVYDEGPRYFYSRKIYGSALAWARAPAACLNFNCLLILLPVCRNLLSFLRGSSACCGRSLRRQLDRNLTFHKMVAWMIALHTAIHTVAHLFNVERLVDARVEANNNTIQGVLSNLEDRDGETYLNFVRLKTENPIGGINVAFTFLAGLTGVVITLALILIITSSTKIIRRSYFEVFWYTHHLFVIFFIGLVIHGAGSVFAVYSSFSDYLNIEKSI
;
A
#
# COMPACT_ATOMS: atom_id res chain seq x y z
N MET A 1 -16.76 -17.54 35.64
CA MET A 1 -15.89 -17.28 34.47
C MET A 1 -16.54 -17.61 33.11
N SER A 2 -17.76 -18.16 33.07
CA SER A 2 -18.43 -18.60 31.81
C SER A 2 -19.07 -17.50 30.94
N ASN A 3 -19.06 -16.22 31.37
CA ASN A 3 -19.70 -15.14 30.60
C ASN A 3 -18.73 -14.26 29.79
N TRP A 4 -17.41 -14.52 29.85
CA TRP A 4 -16.43 -13.72 29.11
C TRP A 4 -16.32 -14.14 27.64
N VAL A 5 -16.24 -15.45 27.38
CA VAL A 5 -16.18 -16.00 26.01
C VAL A 5 -17.48 -15.74 25.24
N GLY A 6 -18.64 -15.86 25.90
CA GLY A 6 -19.94 -15.57 25.27
C GLY A 6 -20.16 -14.08 24.95
N ASN A 7 -19.64 -13.17 25.79
CA ASN A 7 -19.75 -11.74 25.52
C ASN A 7 -18.70 -11.27 24.50
N GLU A 8 -17.42 -11.58 24.71
CA GLU A 8 -16.28 -11.07 23.93
C GLU A 8 -15.95 -11.88 22.67
N GLY A 9 -16.47 -13.11 22.55
CA GLY A 9 -16.11 -14.05 21.49
C GLY A 9 -16.32 -13.51 20.08
N LEU A 10 -17.46 -12.86 19.81
CA LEU A 10 -17.74 -12.31 18.47
C LEU A 10 -16.76 -11.20 18.09
N SER A 11 -16.41 -10.32 19.03
CA SER A 11 -15.40 -9.27 18.80
C SER A 11 -14.03 -9.86 18.49
N ILE A 12 -13.65 -10.93 19.19
CA ILE A 12 -12.37 -11.63 18.98
C ILE A 12 -12.38 -12.31 17.62
N ILE A 13 -13.46 -13.01 17.26
CA ILE A 13 -13.59 -13.69 15.96
C ILE A 13 -13.43 -12.71 14.80
N VAL A 14 -14.06 -11.53 14.86
CA VAL A 14 -13.91 -10.55 13.78
C VAL A 14 -12.51 -9.95 13.72
N ILE A 15 -11.87 -9.71 14.86
CA ILE A 15 -10.47 -9.27 14.88
C ILE A 15 -9.56 -10.35 14.28
N LEU A 16 -9.74 -11.61 14.66
CA LEU A 16 -8.97 -12.75 14.14
C LEU A 16 -9.22 -12.94 12.64
N ALA A 17 -10.47 -12.81 12.17
CA ALA A 17 -10.79 -12.86 10.75
C ALA A 17 -10.13 -11.71 9.98
N TRP A 18 -10.18 -10.49 10.51
CA TRP A 18 -9.50 -9.33 9.90
C TRP A 18 -7.98 -9.50 9.86
N LEU A 19 -7.36 -10.00 10.92
CA LEU A 19 -5.93 -10.32 10.95
C LEU A 19 -5.59 -11.46 9.97
N GLY A 20 -6.44 -12.50 9.91
CA GLY A 20 -6.31 -13.61 8.97
C GLY A 20 -6.38 -13.17 7.52
N ILE A 21 -7.31 -12.26 7.16
CA ILE A 21 -7.40 -11.68 5.82
C ILE A 21 -6.14 -10.87 5.49
N ASN A 22 -5.63 -10.07 6.42
CA ASN A 22 -4.38 -9.34 6.20
C ASN A 22 -3.19 -10.27 5.98
N ALA A 23 -3.04 -11.30 6.83
CA ALA A 23 -1.98 -12.29 6.68
C ALA A 23 -2.09 -13.06 5.36
N PHE A 24 -3.32 -13.44 4.99
CA PHE A 24 -3.60 -14.11 3.72
C PHE A 24 -3.26 -13.22 2.52
N LEU A 25 -3.72 -11.96 2.50
CA LEU A 25 -3.42 -11.02 1.43
C LEU A 25 -1.92 -10.77 1.32
N PHE A 26 -1.26 -10.54 2.46
CA PHE A 26 0.19 -10.34 2.49
C PHE A 26 0.92 -11.54 1.91
N TRP A 27 0.64 -12.75 2.42
CA TRP A 27 1.33 -13.97 2.01
C TRP A 27 1.08 -14.32 0.54
N ASN A 28 -0.18 -14.24 0.08
CA ASN A 28 -0.51 -14.52 -1.32
C ASN A 28 0.19 -13.56 -2.27
N PHE A 29 0.10 -12.25 -2.02
CA PHE A 29 0.78 -11.28 -2.88
C PHE A 29 2.30 -11.44 -2.77
N TYR A 30 2.84 -11.74 -1.59
CA TYR A 30 4.26 -11.99 -1.42
C TYR A 30 4.72 -13.14 -2.34
N LEU A 31 4.08 -14.31 -2.28
CA LEU A 31 4.43 -15.45 -3.12
C LEU A 31 4.24 -15.17 -4.62
N VAL A 32 3.18 -14.47 -5.01
CA VAL A 32 2.93 -14.12 -6.42
C VAL A 32 4.09 -13.30 -6.99
N TYR A 33 4.61 -12.32 -6.23
CA TYR A 33 5.69 -11.46 -6.69
C TYR A 33 7.09 -12.03 -6.44
N ASP A 34 7.26 -12.89 -5.43
CA ASP A 34 8.55 -13.47 -5.04
C ASP A 34 8.86 -14.79 -5.77
N GLU A 35 7.85 -15.58 -6.14
CA GLU A 35 8.01 -16.89 -6.80
C GLU A 35 7.44 -16.91 -8.22
N GLY A 36 6.41 -16.11 -8.50
CA GLY A 36 5.66 -16.16 -9.76
C GLY A 36 6.53 -15.98 -11.02
N PRO A 37 6.35 -16.81 -12.06
CA PRO A 37 7.20 -16.81 -13.26
C PRO A 37 7.10 -15.49 -14.04
N ARG A 38 5.93 -14.83 -14.00
CA ARG A 38 5.69 -13.53 -14.66
C ARG A 38 6.65 -12.43 -14.20
N TYR A 39 7.12 -12.47 -12.96
CA TYR A 39 7.98 -11.45 -12.37
C TYR A 39 9.45 -11.88 -12.31
N PHE A 40 9.84 -12.93 -13.02
CA PHE A 40 11.21 -13.45 -13.00
C PHE A 40 12.25 -12.38 -13.36
N TYR A 41 12.06 -11.67 -14.48
CA TYR A 41 12.98 -10.62 -14.93
C TYR A 41 12.96 -9.39 -14.01
N SER A 42 11.77 -8.95 -13.57
CA SER A 42 11.65 -7.85 -12.61
C SER A 42 12.41 -8.18 -11.31
N ARG A 43 12.25 -9.39 -10.76
CA ARG A 43 12.99 -9.82 -9.56
C ARG A 43 14.51 -9.76 -9.71
N LYS A 44 15.06 -9.92 -10.91
CA LYS A 44 16.52 -9.80 -11.13
C LYS A 44 17.04 -8.38 -10.95
N ILE A 45 16.21 -7.36 -11.22
CA ILE A 45 16.55 -5.96 -10.95
C ILE A 45 16.14 -5.54 -9.53
N TYR A 46 14.86 -5.70 -9.20
CA TYR A 46 14.29 -5.19 -7.94
C TYR A 46 14.65 -6.04 -6.71
N GLY A 47 14.97 -7.32 -6.90
CA GLY A 47 15.17 -8.29 -5.82
C GLY A 47 13.87 -8.60 -5.06
N SER A 48 14.01 -9.09 -3.83
CA SER A 48 12.88 -9.38 -2.93
C SER A 48 12.09 -8.14 -2.52
N ALA A 49 12.68 -6.93 -2.65
CA ALA A 49 11.97 -5.68 -2.34
C ALA A 49 10.75 -5.43 -3.23
N LEU A 50 10.64 -6.08 -4.39
CA LEU A 50 9.42 -6.05 -5.20
C LEU A 50 8.23 -6.67 -4.45
N ALA A 51 8.42 -7.88 -3.91
CA ALA A 51 7.39 -8.58 -3.15
C ALA A 51 7.05 -7.83 -1.86
N TRP A 52 8.07 -7.35 -1.14
CA TRP A 52 7.90 -6.51 0.05
C TRP A 52 7.24 -5.16 -0.22
N ALA A 53 7.23 -4.64 -1.44
CA ALA A 53 6.47 -3.44 -1.80
C ALA A 53 5.01 -3.76 -2.15
N ARG A 54 4.78 -4.85 -2.90
CA ARG A 54 3.46 -5.20 -3.43
C ARG A 54 2.54 -5.88 -2.41
N ALA A 55 3.08 -6.72 -1.52
CA ALA A 55 2.29 -7.39 -0.49
C ALA A 55 1.65 -6.43 0.53
N PRO A 56 2.37 -5.46 1.12
CA PRO A 56 1.74 -4.45 1.95
C PRO A 56 0.82 -3.52 1.17
N ALA A 57 1.06 -3.26 -0.12
CA ALA A 57 0.16 -2.44 -0.94
C ALA A 57 -1.23 -3.07 -1.07
N ALA A 58 -1.32 -4.39 -1.24
CA ALA A 58 -2.61 -5.11 -1.24
C ALA A 58 -3.31 -5.00 0.13
N CYS A 59 -2.55 -5.13 1.22
CA CYS A 59 -3.07 -4.96 2.57
C CYS A 59 -3.52 -3.50 2.84
N LEU A 60 -2.79 -2.51 2.31
CA LEU A 60 -3.16 -1.10 2.39
C LEU A 60 -4.47 -0.83 1.67
N ASN A 61 -4.65 -1.33 0.44
CA ASN A 61 -5.92 -1.18 -0.28
C ASN A 61 -7.11 -1.73 0.53
N PHE A 62 -6.95 -2.92 1.12
CA PHE A 62 -7.97 -3.52 1.97
C PHE A 62 -8.25 -2.69 3.23
N ASN A 63 -7.21 -2.30 3.98
CA ASN A 63 -7.40 -1.55 5.22
C ASN A 63 -7.87 -0.10 4.99
N CYS A 64 -7.44 0.55 3.91
CA CYS A 64 -7.89 1.89 3.53
C CYS A 64 -9.36 1.89 3.08
N LEU A 65 -9.86 0.81 2.49
CA LEU A 65 -11.31 0.65 2.30
C LEU A 65 -12.01 0.46 3.65
N LEU A 66 -11.46 -0.41 4.49
CA LEU A 66 -12.05 -0.83 5.76
C LEU A 66 -12.09 0.29 6.81
N ILE A 67 -11.13 1.22 6.82
CA ILE A 67 -11.02 2.31 7.84
C ILE A 67 -12.21 3.26 7.83
N LEU A 68 -12.93 3.37 6.71
CA LEU A 68 -14.11 4.22 6.53
C LEU A 68 -15.38 3.60 7.11
N LEU A 69 -15.53 2.27 7.03
CA LEU A 69 -16.75 1.58 7.47
C LEU A 69 -17.11 1.86 8.94
N PRO A 70 -16.16 1.87 9.91
CA PRO A 70 -16.45 2.11 11.31
C PRO A 70 -16.82 3.56 11.64
N VAL A 71 -16.61 4.51 10.73
CA VAL A 71 -16.94 5.93 10.94
C VAL A 71 -18.22 6.36 10.21
N CYS A 72 -18.76 5.53 9.31
CA CYS A 72 -20.04 5.74 8.63
C CYS A 72 -21.24 5.55 9.58
N ARG A 73 -21.54 6.57 10.40
CA ARG A 73 -22.58 6.51 11.44
C ARG A 73 -23.96 6.10 10.93
N ASN A 74 -24.39 6.58 9.76
CA ASN A 74 -25.70 6.24 9.18
C ASN A 74 -25.77 4.77 8.76
N LEU A 75 -24.71 4.24 8.14
CA LEU A 75 -24.59 2.82 7.80
C LEU A 75 -24.60 1.94 9.05
N LEU A 76 -23.85 2.33 10.08
CA LEU A 76 -23.82 1.60 11.36
C LEU A 76 -25.18 1.63 12.07
N SER A 77 -25.88 2.76 12.03
CA SER A 77 -27.25 2.87 12.56
C SER A 77 -28.25 2.00 11.80
N PHE A 78 -28.15 1.95 10.46
CA PHE A 78 -28.96 1.04 9.64
C PHE A 78 -28.68 -0.42 9.97
N LEU A 79 -27.41 -0.83 10.03
CA LEU A 79 -27.02 -2.21 10.37
C LEU A 79 -27.46 -2.62 11.79
N ARG A 80 -27.51 -1.67 12.74
CA ARG A 80 -28.08 -1.90 14.08
C ARG A 80 -29.59 -2.12 14.06
N GLY A 81 -30.31 -1.44 13.17
CA GLY A 81 -31.76 -1.63 12.98
C GLY A 81 -32.09 -2.95 12.30
N SER A 82 -31.32 -3.34 11.28
CA SER A 82 -31.52 -4.59 10.53
C SER A 82 -31.12 -5.84 11.33
N SER A 83 -30.27 -5.71 12.34
CA SER A 83 -29.82 -6.81 13.22
C SER A 83 -30.71 -7.06 14.44
N ALA A 84 -31.95 -6.55 14.46
CA ALA A 84 -32.91 -6.83 15.53
C ALA A 84 -33.11 -8.34 15.82
N CYS A 85 -32.87 -9.21 14.82
CA CYS A 85 -32.92 -10.67 14.96
C CYS A 85 -31.57 -11.31 15.42
N CYS A 86 -30.44 -10.62 15.23
CA CYS A 86 -29.09 -11.15 15.48
C CYS A 86 -28.46 -10.50 16.72
N GLY A 87 -28.83 -10.99 17.90
CA GLY A 87 -28.04 -11.00 19.16
C GLY A 87 -27.43 -9.68 19.69
N ARG A 88 -27.57 -9.45 20.99
CA ARG A 88 -26.91 -8.37 21.78
C ARG A 88 -25.40 -8.21 21.49
N SER A 89 -24.73 -9.27 21.05
CA SER A 89 -23.30 -9.32 20.72
C SER A 89 -22.92 -8.55 19.45
N LEU A 90 -23.72 -8.61 18.37
CA LEU A 90 -23.44 -7.91 17.12
C LEU A 90 -23.58 -6.39 17.28
N ARG A 91 -24.62 -5.95 17.99
CA ARG A 91 -24.81 -4.55 18.37
C ARG A 91 -23.62 -4.01 19.17
N ARG A 92 -23.15 -4.78 20.15
CA ARG A 92 -22.00 -4.41 20.99
C ARG A 92 -20.70 -4.29 20.19
N GLN A 93 -20.53 -5.09 19.14
CA GLN A 93 -19.40 -4.95 18.23
C GLN A 93 -19.48 -3.64 17.42
N LEU A 94 -20.67 -3.31 16.90
CA LEU A 94 -20.91 -2.05 16.19
C LEU A 94 -20.74 -0.83 17.13
N ASP A 95 -20.89 -0.99 18.44
CA ASP A 95 -20.61 0.05 19.44
C ASP A 95 -19.10 0.24 19.71
N ARG A 96 -18.27 -0.77 19.40
CA ARG A 96 -16.80 -0.71 19.49
C ARG A 96 -16.12 -0.31 18.17
N ASN A 97 -16.89 0.19 17.21
CA ASN A 97 -16.42 0.65 15.89
C ASN A 97 -15.18 1.56 15.94
N LEU A 98 -15.13 2.54 16.86
CA LEU A 98 -14.00 3.47 16.98
C LEU A 98 -12.72 2.81 17.51
N THR A 99 -12.84 1.74 18.29
CA THR A 99 -11.68 0.95 18.71
C THR A 99 -11.15 0.14 17.54
N PHE A 100 -12.04 -0.43 16.72
CA PHE A 100 -11.68 -1.12 15.49
C PHE A 100 -11.02 -0.17 14.47
N HIS A 101 -11.56 1.03 14.27
CA HIS A 101 -10.95 2.08 13.45
C HIS A 101 -9.49 2.36 13.87
N LYS A 102 -9.22 2.48 15.18
CA LYS A 102 -7.85 2.70 15.68
C LYS A 102 -6.92 1.51 15.41
N MET A 103 -7.42 0.27 15.51
CA MET A 103 -6.62 -0.92 15.17
C MET A 103 -6.29 -0.97 13.68
N VAL A 104 -7.27 -0.68 12.82
CA VAL A 104 -7.05 -0.58 11.36
C VAL A 104 -6.07 0.54 11.04
N ALA A 105 -6.15 1.69 11.72
CA ALA A 105 -5.19 2.79 11.53
C ALA A 105 -3.75 2.40 11.84
N TRP A 106 -3.51 1.63 12.93
CA TRP A 106 -2.18 1.10 13.24
C TRP A 106 -1.69 0.07 12.21
N MET A 107 -2.59 -0.75 11.66
CA MET A 107 -2.26 -1.68 10.58
C MET A 107 -1.88 -0.95 9.29
N ILE A 108 -2.60 0.13 8.93
CA ILE A 108 -2.24 1.01 7.82
C ILE A 108 -0.84 1.58 8.05
N ALA A 109 -0.56 2.12 9.24
CA ALA A 109 0.76 2.66 9.58
C ALA A 109 1.88 1.63 9.39
N LEU A 110 1.68 0.40 9.88
CA LEU A 110 2.64 -0.70 9.74
C LEU A 110 2.90 -1.04 8.26
N HIS A 111 1.84 -1.28 7.48
CA HIS A 111 2.00 -1.63 6.08
C HIS A 111 2.55 -0.46 5.24
N THR A 112 2.21 0.79 5.56
CA THR A 112 2.84 1.96 4.92
C THR A 112 4.33 2.01 5.20
N ALA A 113 4.78 1.77 6.43
CA ALA A 113 6.20 1.74 6.74
C ALA A 113 6.94 0.67 5.94
N ILE A 114 6.41 -0.56 5.90
CA ILE A 114 7.01 -1.66 5.12
C ILE A 114 7.01 -1.33 3.63
N HIS A 115 5.89 -0.85 3.08
CA HIS A 115 5.74 -0.46 1.68
C HIS A 115 6.74 0.62 1.26
N THR A 116 6.83 1.70 2.03
CA THR A 116 7.72 2.83 1.75
C THR A 116 9.18 2.40 1.80
N VAL A 117 9.59 1.65 2.83
CA VAL A 117 10.97 1.14 2.94
C VAL A 117 11.31 0.22 1.76
N ALA A 118 10.40 -0.68 1.39
CA ALA A 118 10.60 -1.55 0.23
C ALA A 118 10.71 -0.76 -1.08
N HIS A 119 9.94 0.33 -1.24
CA HIS A 119 10.07 1.23 -2.38
C HIS A 119 11.41 1.97 -2.41
N LEU A 120 11.96 2.37 -1.27
CA LEU A 120 13.30 2.98 -1.22
C LEU A 120 14.37 2.02 -1.73
N PHE A 121 14.37 0.76 -1.27
CA PHE A 121 15.30 -0.26 -1.76
C PHE A 121 15.09 -0.60 -3.24
N ASN A 122 13.84 -0.59 -3.73
CA ASN A 122 13.56 -0.79 -5.15
C ASN A 122 14.16 0.34 -6.00
N VAL A 123 14.00 1.59 -5.57
CA VAL A 123 14.57 2.75 -6.27
C VAL A 123 16.09 2.72 -6.26
N GLU A 124 16.69 2.42 -5.10
CA GLU A 124 18.14 2.29 -4.96
C GLU A 124 18.70 1.29 -5.98
N ARG A 125 18.15 0.07 -6.02
CA ARG A 125 18.58 -0.97 -6.97
C ARG A 125 18.36 -0.60 -8.44
N LEU A 126 17.28 0.11 -8.76
CA LEU A 126 17.04 0.57 -10.13
C LEU A 126 18.07 1.60 -10.58
N VAL A 127 18.43 2.52 -9.69
CA VAL A 127 19.45 3.55 -9.95
C VAL A 127 20.81 2.89 -10.11
N ASP A 128 21.19 1.98 -9.20
CA ASP A 128 22.46 1.26 -9.28
C ASP A 128 22.54 0.42 -10.56
N ALA A 129 21.47 -0.31 -10.91
CA ALA A 129 21.39 -1.08 -12.14
C ALA A 129 21.53 -0.22 -13.41
N ARG A 130 21.10 1.05 -13.36
CA ARG A 130 21.27 2.01 -14.48
C ARG A 130 22.70 2.56 -14.54
N VAL A 131 23.31 2.86 -13.41
CA VAL A 131 24.70 3.33 -13.34
C VAL A 131 25.65 2.23 -13.83
N GLU A 132 25.43 0.99 -13.40
CA GLU A 132 26.22 -0.18 -13.78
C GLU A 132 25.82 -0.80 -15.13
N ALA A 133 25.00 -0.10 -15.93
CA ALA A 133 24.43 -0.65 -17.16
C ALA A 133 25.46 -1.10 -18.20
N ASN A 134 26.70 -0.61 -18.09
CA ASN A 134 27.80 -0.95 -18.99
C ASN A 134 28.62 -2.18 -18.53
N ASN A 135 28.38 -2.73 -17.32
CA ASN A 135 29.25 -3.74 -16.70
C ASN A 135 28.96 -5.19 -17.10
N ASN A 136 28.26 -5.44 -18.22
CA ASN A 136 27.81 -6.78 -18.65
C ASN A 136 27.09 -7.61 -17.56
N THR A 137 26.61 -6.96 -16.50
CA THR A 137 25.81 -7.59 -15.45
C THR A 137 24.39 -7.83 -15.97
N ILE A 138 23.72 -8.85 -15.47
CA ILE A 138 22.34 -9.14 -15.86
C ILE A 138 21.43 -7.92 -15.59
N GLN A 139 21.63 -7.24 -14.46
CA GLN A 139 20.87 -6.04 -14.08
C GLN A 139 21.10 -4.86 -15.04
N GLY A 140 22.34 -4.69 -15.50
CA GLY A 140 22.69 -3.67 -16.46
C GLY A 140 22.10 -3.93 -17.85
N VAL A 141 22.20 -5.18 -18.33
CA VAL A 141 21.58 -5.60 -19.61
C VAL A 141 20.07 -5.39 -19.56
N LEU A 142 19.41 -5.83 -18.48
CA LEU A 142 17.97 -5.66 -18.31
C LEU A 142 17.54 -4.19 -18.17
N SER A 143 18.44 -3.30 -17.74
CA SER A 143 18.15 -1.87 -17.68
C SER A 143 18.16 -1.20 -19.06
N ASN A 144 18.88 -1.77 -20.03
CA ASN A 144 19.05 -1.20 -21.37
C ASN A 144 18.01 -1.68 -22.39
N LEU A 145 16.98 -2.46 -22.01
CA LEU A 145 16.13 -3.17 -22.97
C LEU A 145 15.53 -2.23 -24.04
N GLU A 146 14.70 -1.26 -23.66
CA GLU A 146 14.12 -0.30 -24.64
C GLU A 146 15.08 0.85 -25.04
N ASP A 147 16.36 0.81 -24.62
CA ASP A 147 17.39 1.59 -25.32
C ASP A 147 17.75 0.96 -26.68
N ARG A 148 17.14 -0.20 -27.01
CA ARG A 148 17.19 -0.90 -28.30
C ARG A 148 15.80 -0.96 -28.93
N ASP A 149 15.76 -0.92 -30.26
CA ASP A 149 14.51 -0.85 -31.02
C ASP A 149 13.64 -2.11 -30.80
N GLY A 150 12.40 -1.92 -30.36
CA GLY A 150 11.36 -2.97 -30.26
C GLY A 150 11.30 -3.73 -28.94
N GLU A 151 12.10 -3.37 -27.94
CA GLU A 151 12.04 -3.95 -26.60
C GLU A 151 11.20 -3.08 -25.64
N THR A 152 10.85 -3.59 -24.45
CA THR A 152 10.03 -2.86 -23.45
C THR A 152 10.85 -2.47 -22.22
N TYR A 153 10.59 -1.29 -21.66
CA TYR A 153 11.27 -0.82 -20.45
C TYR A 153 10.95 -1.71 -19.24
N LEU A 154 12.00 -2.31 -18.66
CA LEU A 154 11.94 -2.96 -17.35
C LEU A 154 12.44 -2.08 -16.21
N ASN A 155 13.49 -1.31 -16.47
CA ASN A 155 13.96 -0.22 -15.62
C ASN A 155 13.44 1.09 -16.22
N PHE A 156 12.71 1.90 -15.45
CA PHE A 156 12.20 3.20 -15.91
C PHE A 156 13.18 4.36 -15.65
N VAL A 157 14.23 4.14 -14.85
CA VAL A 157 15.25 5.15 -14.57
C VAL A 157 16.15 5.30 -15.80
N ARG A 158 16.27 6.52 -16.34
CA ARG A 158 17.11 6.82 -17.52
C ARG A 158 18.40 7.55 -17.17
N LEU A 159 18.36 8.41 -16.15
CA LEU A 159 19.51 9.20 -15.75
C LEU A 159 20.57 8.30 -15.10
N LYS A 160 21.81 8.39 -15.59
CA LYS A 160 22.99 7.75 -14.99
C LYS A 160 23.53 8.63 -13.87
N THR A 161 22.77 8.74 -12.79
CA THR A 161 23.14 9.52 -11.60
C THR A 161 23.20 8.58 -10.42
N GLU A 162 24.31 8.58 -9.69
CA GLU A 162 24.51 7.69 -8.55
C GLU A 162 23.58 8.00 -7.36
N ASN A 163 23.32 6.98 -6.56
CA ASN A 163 22.66 7.16 -5.27
C ASN A 163 23.54 7.98 -4.31
N PRO A 164 22.97 8.83 -3.45
CA PRO A 164 21.54 9.01 -3.19
C PRO A 164 20.82 10.00 -4.13
N ILE A 165 21.55 10.73 -4.98
CA ILE A 165 20.99 11.81 -5.81
C ILE A 165 20.02 11.25 -6.85
N GLY A 166 20.39 10.15 -7.52
CA GLY A 166 19.52 9.46 -8.46
C GLY A 166 18.20 9.01 -7.82
N GLY A 167 18.26 8.42 -6.62
CA GLY A 167 17.07 8.01 -5.88
C GLY A 167 16.16 9.17 -5.48
N ILE A 168 16.73 10.30 -5.03
CA ILE A 168 15.96 11.52 -4.72
C ILE A 168 15.28 12.07 -5.98
N ASN A 169 15.98 12.10 -7.11
CA ASN A 169 15.39 12.50 -8.39
C ASN A 169 14.20 11.61 -8.74
N VAL A 170 14.33 10.29 -8.59
CA VAL A 170 13.23 9.36 -8.86
C VAL A 170 12.05 9.62 -7.92
N ALA A 171 12.31 9.89 -6.64
CA ALA A 171 11.26 10.15 -5.65
C ALA A 171 10.44 11.41 -5.96
N PHE A 172 11.03 12.46 -6.53
CA PHE A 172 10.34 13.74 -6.76
C PHE A 172 9.95 14.03 -8.22
N THR A 173 10.46 13.27 -9.19
CA THR A 173 10.11 13.46 -10.61
C THR A 173 9.05 12.48 -11.11
N PHE A 174 8.97 11.28 -10.54
CA PHE A 174 7.97 10.29 -10.94
C PHE A 174 6.66 10.50 -10.18
N LEU A 175 5.54 10.36 -10.90
CA LEU A 175 4.20 10.50 -10.32
C LEU A 175 3.99 9.60 -9.10
N ALA A 176 4.42 8.34 -9.17
CA ALA A 176 4.31 7.39 -8.05
C ALA A 176 5.16 7.82 -6.84
N GLY A 177 6.36 8.37 -7.07
CA GLY A 177 7.23 8.88 -6.00
C GLY A 177 6.63 10.11 -5.32
N LEU A 178 6.27 11.13 -6.11
CA LEU A 178 5.76 12.40 -5.59
C LEU A 178 4.45 12.20 -4.82
N THR A 179 3.51 11.46 -5.41
CA THR A 179 2.25 11.12 -4.74
C THR A 179 2.49 10.30 -3.47
N GLY A 180 3.43 9.35 -3.50
CA GLY A 180 3.85 8.55 -2.35
C GLY A 180 4.36 9.38 -1.17
N VAL A 181 5.19 10.40 -1.46
CA VAL A 181 5.67 11.35 -0.44
C VAL A 181 4.51 12.16 0.14
N VAL A 182 3.66 12.74 -0.70
CA VAL A 182 2.52 13.56 -0.25
C VAL A 182 1.54 12.76 0.62
N ILE A 183 1.15 11.56 0.21
CA ILE A 183 0.23 10.72 0.99
C ILE A 183 0.86 10.24 2.30
N THR A 184 2.17 9.94 2.31
CA THR A 184 2.88 9.50 3.52
C THR A 184 2.96 10.64 4.54
N LEU A 185 3.28 11.87 4.09
CA LEU A 185 3.27 13.05 4.95
C LEU A 185 1.87 13.32 5.53
N ALA A 186 0.83 13.26 4.70
CA ALA A 186 -0.55 13.40 5.18
C ALA A 186 -0.89 12.33 6.24
N LEU A 187 -0.52 11.07 6.01
CA LEU A 187 -0.75 9.98 6.95
C LEU A 187 -0.01 10.20 8.28
N ILE A 188 1.25 10.62 8.26
CA ILE A 188 2.04 10.91 9.47
C ILE A 188 1.37 12.02 10.29
N LEU A 189 0.91 13.09 9.64
CA LEU A 189 0.21 14.19 10.31
C LEU A 189 -1.10 13.71 10.95
N ILE A 190 -1.91 12.94 10.20
CA ILE A 190 -3.17 12.35 10.70
C ILE A 190 -2.92 11.47 11.92
N ILE A 191 -1.95 10.54 11.86
CA ILE A 191 -1.68 9.59 12.95
C ILE A 191 -1.16 10.31 14.18
N THR A 192 -0.20 11.22 14.00
CA THR A 192 0.46 11.91 15.11
C THR A 192 -0.54 12.75 15.90
N SER A 193 -1.36 13.55 15.21
CA SER A 193 -2.39 14.38 15.85
C SER A 193 -3.52 13.55 16.49
N SER A 194 -3.75 12.33 16.01
CA SER A 194 -4.79 11.41 16.51
C SER A 194 -4.38 10.64 17.77
N THR A 195 -3.15 10.81 18.24
CA THR A 195 -2.66 10.23 19.50
C THR A 195 -3.50 10.71 20.69
N LYS A 196 -3.60 9.87 21.72
CA LYS A 196 -4.43 10.18 22.92
C LYS A 196 -4.00 11.48 23.61
N ILE A 197 -2.71 11.79 23.57
CA ILE A 197 -2.11 12.97 24.19
C ILE A 197 -2.60 14.23 23.46
N ILE A 198 -2.34 14.33 22.16
CA ILE A 198 -2.70 15.51 21.36
C ILE A 198 -4.21 15.68 21.28
N ARG A 199 -4.97 14.60 21.00
CA ARG A 199 -6.44 14.71 20.87
C ARG A 199 -7.14 15.17 22.15
N ARG A 200 -6.60 14.87 23.34
CA ARG A 200 -7.21 15.29 24.62
C ARG A 200 -6.85 16.73 24.99
N SER A 201 -5.65 17.19 24.66
CA SER A 201 -5.18 18.53 25.00
C SER A 201 -5.49 19.57 23.93
N TYR A 202 -5.52 19.18 22.66
CA TYR A 202 -5.65 20.05 21.49
C TYR A 202 -6.63 19.43 20.48
N PHE A 203 -7.93 19.45 20.82
CA PHE A 203 -8.96 18.80 20.00
C PHE A 203 -9.08 19.43 18.60
N GLU A 204 -8.96 20.76 18.49
CA GLU A 204 -8.99 21.47 17.20
C GLU A 204 -7.87 20.99 16.27
N VAL A 205 -6.64 20.85 16.78
CA VAL A 205 -5.50 20.36 16.00
C VAL A 205 -5.79 18.96 15.46
N PHE A 206 -6.29 18.06 16.32
CA PHE A 206 -6.76 16.75 15.88
C PHE A 206 -7.81 16.88 14.77
N TRP A 207 -8.85 17.69 14.96
CA TRP A 207 -9.97 17.78 14.03
C TRP A 207 -9.54 18.28 12.64
N TYR A 208 -8.79 19.39 12.57
CA TYR A 208 -8.34 19.95 11.29
C TYR A 208 -7.36 19.03 10.57
N THR A 209 -6.38 18.46 11.29
CA THR A 209 -5.38 17.56 10.68
C THR A 209 -5.99 16.22 10.28
N HIS A 210 -7.02 15.72 10.98
CA HIS A 210 -7.68 14.47 10.61
C HIS A 210 -8.40 14.59 9.25
N HIS A 211 -8.92 15.77 8.89
CA HIS A 211 -9.55 16.05 7.58
C HIS A 211 -8.58 15.92 6.39
N LEU A 212 -7.26 15.87 6.64
CA LEU A 212 -6.29 15.46 5.62
C LEU A 212 -6.59 14.06 5.05
N PHE A 213 -7.48 13.27 5.66
CA PHE A 213 -7.99 12.03 5.06
C PHE A 213 -8.52 12.25 3.63
N VAL A 214 -9.08 13.43 3.31
CA VAL A 214 -9.55 13.74 1.94
C VAL A 214 -8.37 13.76 0.97
N ILE A 215 -7.29 14.47 1.33
CA ILE A 215 -6.07 14.52 0.52
C ILE A 215 -5.43 13.14 0.44
N PHE A 216 -5.38 12.41 1.55
CA PHE A 216 -4.86 11.04 1.61
C PHE A 216 -5.59 10.10 0.64
N PHE A 217 -6.93 10.09 0.61
CA PHE A 217 -7.70 9.20 -0.27
C PHE A 217 -7.60 9.61 -1.75
N ILE A 218 -7.66 10.90 -2.07
CA ILE A 218 -7.45 11.38 -3.45
C ILE A 218 -6.03 10.98 -3.92
N GLY A 219 -5.03 11.24 -3.10
CA GLY A 219 -3.64 10.86 -3.38
C GLY A 219 -3.45 9.36 -3.52
N LEU A 220 -4.13 8.54 -2.70
CA LEU A 220 -4.07 7.08 -2.77
C LEU A 220 -4.61 6.55 -4.11
N VAL A 221 -5.71 7.11 -4.62
CA VAL A 221 -6.27 6.74 -5.93
C VAL A 221 -5.29 7.08 -7.06
N ILE A 222 -4.71 8.29 -7.04
CA ILE A 222 -3.73 8.73 -8.06
C ILE A 222 -2.46 7.86 -7.98
N HIS A 223 -1.96 7.61 -6.77
CA HIS A 223 -0.77 6.81 -6.52
C HIS A 223 -0.94 5.36 -7.02
N GLY A 224 -2.08 4.74 -6.70
CA GLY A 224 -2.43 3.40 -7.17
C GLY A 224 -2.59 3.33 -8.70
N ALA A 225 -3.21 4.37 -9.30
CA ALA A 225 -3.40 4.44 -10.74
C ALA A 225 -2.07 4.54 -11.51
N GLY A 226 -1.06 5.23 -10.97
CA GLY A 226 0.28 5.28 -11.58
C GLY A 226 0.96 3.92 -11.73
N SER A 227 0.73 2.99 -10.77
CA SER A 227 1.17 1.60 -10.89
C SER A 227 0.44 0.83 -11.99
N VAL A 228 -0.83 1.15 -12.20
CA VAL A 228 -1.72 0.49 -13.17
C VAL A 228 -1.40 0.97 -14.59
N PHE A 229 -1.15 2.26 -14.81
CA PHE A 229 -0.76 2.79 -16.11
C PHE A 229 0.62 2.31 -16.57
N ALA A 230 1.59 2.16 -15.66
CA ALA A 230 2.88 1.56 -15.98
C ALA A 230 2.76 0.07 -16.38
N VAL A 231 1.78 -0.67 -15.82
CA VAL A 231 1.50 -2.05 -16.21
C VAL A 231 0.72 -2.12 -17.53
N TYR A 232 -0.18 -1.18 -17.79
CA TYR A 232 -0.93 -1.11 -19.04
C TYR A 232 -0.07 -0.67 -20.23
N SER A 233 0.88 0.25 -20.05
CA SER A 233 1.87 0.54 -21.10
C SER A 233 2.65 -0.73 -21.44
N SER A 234 3.23 -1.40 -20.44
CA SER A 234 3.96 -2.66 -20.67
C SER A 234 3.10 -3.79 -21.26
N PHE A 235 1.79 -3.83 -20.99
CA PHE A 235 0.86 -4.84 -21.54
C PHE A 235 0.37 -4.50 -22.95
N SER A 236 0.09 -3.23 -23.22
CA SER A 236 -0.29 -2.74 -24.56
C SER A 236 0.87 -2.90 -25.54
N ASP A 237 2.11 -2.69 -25.08
CA ASP A 237 3.30 -2.87 -25.88
C ASP A 237 3.55 -4.36 -26.19
N TYR A 238 3.30 -5.25 -25.23
CA TYR A 238 3.40 -6.70 -25.43
C TYR A 238 2.38 -7.24 -26.47
N LEU A 239 1.15 -6.72 -26.46
CA LEU A 239 0.11 -7.10 -27.42
C LEU A 239 0.34 -6.53 -28.83
N ASN A 240 1.14 -5.47 -28.97
CA ASN A 240 1.52 -4.93 -30.28
C ASN A 240 2.66 -5.73 -30.92
N ILE A 241 3.58 -6.28 -30.13
CA ILE A 241 4.65 -7.16 -30.61
C ILE A 241 4.07 -8.48 -31.17
N GLU A 242 3.03 -9.02 -30.54
CA GLU A 242 2.38 -10.26 -31.00
C GLU A 242 1.56 -10.08 -32.30
N LYS A 243 1.25 -8.84 -32.68
CA LYS A 243 0.57 -8.49 -33.95
C LYS A 243 1.54 -8.12 -35.08
N SER A 244 2.82 -7.97 -34.79
CA SER A 244 3.88 -7.68 -35.77
C SER A 244 4.72 -8.90 -36.17
N ILE A 245 4.33 -10.09 -35.70
CA ILE A 245 4.83 -11.41 -36.13
C ILE A 245 3.71 -12.10 -36.90
#